data_AF-A0A5C8M4V6-F1
#
_entry.id   AF-A0A5C8M4V6-F1
#
_cell.length_a   1.000
_cell.length_b   1.000
_cell.length_c   1.000
_cell.angle_alpha   90.00
_cell.angle_beta   90.00
_cell.angle_gamma   90.00
#
_symmetry.space_group_name_H-M   'P 1'
#
loop_
_entity.id
_entity.type
_entity.pdbx_description
1 polymer ?
#
loop_
_entity_poly.entity_id
_entity_poly.type
_entity_poly.pdbx_seq_one_letter_code
_entity_poly.pdbx_strand_id
1 'polypeptide(L)'
;MQKMKRNHRTNLYRYLGYVILLMVLCGLWIGVSYARNEADPAVASIEGEPISVREFKHFVDKNRASVYRYFQQTYGAQDSASFWSTPLGNEFRRIS
;
A
#
# COMPACT_ATOMS: atom_id res chain seq x y z
N MET A 1 -43.91 -3.51 39.34
CA MET A 1 -42.55 -3.53 38.74
C MET A 1 -42.60 -3.38 37.21
N GLN A 2 -42.98 -2.21 36.66
CA GLN A 2 -43.07 -1.99 35.19
C GLN A 2 -42.29 -0.79 34.65
N LYS A 3 -41.78 0.12 35.49
CA LYS A 3 -41.03 1.31 35.04
C LYS A 3 -39.63 1.01 34.47
N MET A 4 -39.07 -0.18 34.72
CA MET A 4 -37.68 -0.48 34.36
C MET A 4 -37.50 -0.89 32.87
N LYS A 5 -38.53 -1.45 32.22
CA LYS A 5 -38.43 -1.92 30.81
C LYS A 5 -38.54 -0.81 29.76
N ARG A 6 -39.09 0.37 30.10
CA ARG A 6 -39.32 1.45 29.12
C ARG A 6 -38.05 2.26 28.81
N ASN A 7 -37.21 2.50 29.81
CA ASN A 7 -35.99 3.29 29.67
C ASN A 7 -34.84 2.51 29.00
N HIS A 8 -34.91 1.19 28.99
CA HIS A 8 -33.88 0.35 28.37
C HIS A 8 -33.93 0.44 26.84
N ARG A 9 -35.13 0.58 26.25
CA ARG A 9 -35.30 0.72 24.79
C ARG A 9 -34.80 2.07 24.28
N THR A 10 -35.03 3.15 25.03
CA THR A 10 -34.54 4.49 24.66
C THR A 10 -33.03 4.63 24.79
N ASN A 11 -32.42 3.97 25.78
CA ASN A 11 -30.96 3.95 25.93
C ASN A 11 -30.30 3.12 24.84
N LEU A 12 -30.93 2.03 24.40
CA LEU A 12 -30.45 1.20 23.28
C LEU A 12 -30.32 2.01 21.98
N TYR A 13 -31.33 2.82 21.62
CA TYR A 13 -31.25 3.68 20.43
C TYR A 13 -30.18 4.77 20.55
N ARG A 14 -29.91 5.28 21.76
CA ARG A 14 -28.81 6.23 22.00
C ARG A 14 -27.45 5.57 21.81
N TYR A 15 -27.25 4.35 22.31
CA TYR A 15 -26.02 3.59 22.08
C TYR A 15 -25.80 3.25 20.61
N LEU A 16 -26.85 2.85 19.89
CA LEU A 16 -26.77 2.62 18.44
C LEU A 16 -26.39 3.91 17.68
N GLY A 17 -26.93 5.06 18.08
CA GLY A 17 -26.55 6.36 17.53
C GLY A 17 -25.07 6.69 17.77
N TYR A 18 -24.56 6.45 18.98
CA TYR A 18 -23.15 6.68 19.28
C TYR A 18 -22.21 5.74 18.50
N VAL A 19 -22.61 4.47 18.31
CA VAL A 19 -21.82 3.51 17.54
C VAL A 19 -21.73 3.91 16.06
N ILE A 20 -22.84 4.35 15.47
CA ILE A 20 -22.86 4.84 14.07
C ILE A 20 -22.02 6.12 13.94
N LEU A 21 -22.17 7.06 14.89
CA LEU A 21 -21.36 8.28 14.92
C LEU A 21 -19.86 7.96 15.01
N LEU A 22 -19.46 7.03 15.88
CA LEU A 22 -18.07 6.60 16.02
C LEU A 22 -17.53 5.94 14.74
N MET A 23 -18.33 5.12 14.05
CA MET A 23 -17.91 4.53 12.78
C MET A 23 -17.67 5.60 11.70
N VAL A 24 -18.55 6.61 11.61
CA VAL A 24 -18.39 7.72 10.65
C VAL A 24 -17.14 8.54 10.97
N LEU A 25 -16.90 8.85 12.25
CA LEU A 25 -15.71 9.57 12.69
C LEU A 25 -14.43 8.78 12.40
N CYS A 26 -14.41 7.47 12.67
CA CYS A 26 -13.29 6.61 12.31
C CYS A 26 -13.04 6.59 10.79
N GLY A 27 -14.08 6.46 9.97
CA GLY A 27 -13.96 6.49 8.51
C GLY A 27 -13.37 7.80 7.99
N LEU A 28 -13.83 8.94 8.54
CA LEU A 28 -13.29 10.26 8.21
C LEU A 28 -11.82 10.42 8.63
N TRP A 29 -11.46 9.94 9.84
CA TRP A 29 -10.07 9.96 10.32
C TRP A 29 -9.13 9.13 9.44
N ILE A 30 -9.59 7.95 9.01
CA ILE A 30 -8.83 7.07 8.12
C ILE A 30 -8.64 7.72 6.75
N GLY A 31 -9.69 8.29 6.16
CA GLY A 31 -9.62 8.95 4.86
C GLY A 31 -8.66 10.15 4.83
N VAL A 32 -8.69 10.99 5.87
CA VAL A 32 -7.77 12.14 6.00
C VAL A 32 -6.31 11.68 6.17
N SER A 33 -6.09 10.56 6.87
CA SER A 33 -4.75 10.00 7.06
C SER A 33 -4.16 9.46 5.75
N TYR A 34 -4.98 8.87 4.88
CA TYR A 34 -4.53 8.43 3.55
C TYR A 34 -4.20 9.62 2.63
N ALA A 35 -5.02 10.67 2.65
CA ALA A 35 -4.82 11.86 1.81
C ALA A 35 -3.55 12.66 2.16
N ARG A 36 -3.08 12.61 3.42
CA ARG A 36 -1.85 13.33 3.84
C ARG A 36 -0.54 12.63 3.45
N ASN A 37 -0.58 11.41 2.91
CA ASN A 37 0.60 10.64 2.52
C ASN A 37 0.97 10.79 1.02
N GLU A 38 0.46 11.82 0.34
CA GLU A 38 0.67 12.01 -1.11
C GLU A 38 1.99 12.67 -1.52
N ALA A 39 2.95 12.86 -0.60
CA ALA A 39 4.32 13.11 -1.02
C ALA A 39 4.91 11.78 -1.51
N ASP A 40 4.74 11.48 -2.80
CA ASP A 40 5.32 10.30 -3.46
C ASP A 40 6.77 10.62 -3.85
N PRO A 41 7.77 10.11 -3.11
CA PRO A 41 9.15 10.53 -3.33
C PRO A 41 9.66 10.03 -4.68
N ALA A 42 10.52 10.80 -5.33
CA ALA A 42 11.17 10.38 -6.56
C ALA A 42 12.27 9.35 -6.27
N VAL A 43 12.31 8.27 -7.04
CA VAL A 43 13.35 7.22 -6.93
C VAL A 43 14.42 7.32 -8.03
N ALA A 44 14.08 7.96 -9.15
CA ALA A 44 14.96 8.16 -10.29
C ALA A 44 14.45 9.34 -11.15
N SER A 45 15.23 9.73 -12.16
CA SER A 45 14.76 10.62 -13.23
C SER A 45 15.15 10.04 -14.58
N ILE A 46 14.29 10.22 -15.59
CA ILE A 46 14.57 9.90 -17.00
C ILE A 46 14.42 11.21 -17.76
N GLU A 47 15.47 11.65 -18.45
CA GLU A 47 15.46 12.90 -19.23
C GLU A 47 15.05 14.15 -18.42
N GLY A 48 15.29 14.14 -17.10
CA GLY A 48 14.90 15.23 -16.19
C GLY A 48 13.49 15.09 -15.60
N GLU A 49 12.68 14.13 -16.06
CA GLU A 49 11.38 13.84 -15.48
C GLU A 49 11.52 12.87 -14.29
N PRO A 50 11.02 13.24 -13.09
CA PRO A 50 11.12 12.38 -11.91
C PRO A 50 10.15 11.19 -12.01
N ILE A 51 10.65 10.00 -11.64
CA ILE A 51 9.84 8.80 -11.48
C ILE A 51 9.50 8.63 -10.00
N SER A 52 8.20 8.61 -9.69
CA SER A 52 7.71 8.39 -8.33
C SER A 52 7.89 6.93 -7.86
N VAL A 53 7.87 6.69 -6.53
CA VAL A 53 7.88 5.32 -5.97
C VAL A 53 6.71 4.52 -6.52
N ARG A 54 5.52 5.12 -6.62
CA ARG A 54 4.32 4.42 -7.10
C ARG A 54 4.42 4.00 -8.55
N GLU A 55 4.91 4.85 -9.43
CA GLU A 55 5.14 4.50 -10.83
C GLU A 55 6.20 3.42 -10.95
N PHE A 56 7.32 3.57 -10.26
CA PHE A 56 8.37 2.56 -10.24
C PHE A 56 7.84 1.20 -9.76
N LYS A 57 7.07 1.18 -8.67
CA LYS A 57 6.44 -0.04 -8.15
C LYS A 57 5.52 -0.66 -9.20
N HIS A 58 4.69 0.13 -9.86
CA HIS A 58 3.78 -0.35 -10.89
C HIS A 58 4.55 -1.02 -12.05
N PHE A 59 5.63 -0.40 -12.50
CA PHE A 59 6.49 -0.98 -13.54
C PHE A 59 7.19 -2.25 -13.07
N VAL A 60 7.73 -2.29 -11.85
CA VAL A 60 8.37 -3.49 -11.30
C VAL A 60 7.38 -4.64 -11.21
N ASP A 61 6.18 -4.40 -10.67
CA ASP A 61 5.15 -5.42 -10.54
C ASP A 61 4.73 -5.98 -11.91
N LYS A 62 4.51 -5.10 -12.90
CA LYS A 62 4.12 -5.49 -14.26
C LYS A 62 5.20 -6.31 -14.96
N ASN A 63 6.48 -5.98 -14.74
CA ASN A 63 7.60 -6.62 -15.44
C ASN A 63 8.29 -7.71 -14.62
N ARG A 64 7.85 -7.97 -13.38
CA ARG A 64 8.52 -8.85 -12.41
C ARG A 64 8.84 -10.23 -12.98
N ALA A 65 7.87 -10.85 -13.64
CA ALA A 65 8.03 -12.18 -14.23
C ALA A 65 9.03 -12.19 -15.40
N SER A 66 9.05 -11.13 -16.21
CA SER A 66 9.98 -11.01 -17.34
C SER A 66 11.42 -10.81 -16.84
N VAL A 67 11.59 -9.95 -15.83
CA VAL A 67 12.89 -9.74 -15.18
C VAL A 67 13.39 -11.05 -14.57
N TYR A 68 12.55 -11.74 -13.79
CA TYR A 68 12.92 -13.03 -13.22
C TYR A 68 13.33 -14.04 -14.31
N ARG A 69 12.55 -14.16 -15.39
CA ARG A 69 12.87 -15.06 -16.51
C ARG A 69 14.22 -14.73 -17.15
N TYR A 70 14.51 -13.45 -17.37
CA TYR A 70 15.82 -13.03 -17.88
C TYR A 70 16.95 -13.48 -16.95
N PHE A 71 16.88 -13.18 -15.65
CA PHE A 71 17.94 -13.55 -14.71
C PHE A 71 18.05 -15.07 -14.51
N GLN A 72 16.94 -15.80 -14.58
CA GLN A 72 16.96 -17.26 -14.56
C GLN A 72 17.68 -17.83 -15.78
N GLN A 73 17.41 -17.29 -16.98
CA GLN A 73 18.04 -17.75 -18.23
C GLN A 73 19.51 -17.33 -18.33
N THR A 74 19.83 -16.10 -17.95
CA THR A 74 21.18 -15.52 -18.09
C THR A 74 22.13 -15.96 -16.98
N TYR A 75 21.64 -16.05 -15.74
CA TYR A 75 22.46 -16.28 -14.55
C TYR A 75 22.13 -17.56 -13.79
N GLY A 76 21.13 -18.33 -14.23
CA GLY A 76 20.66 -19.49 -13.47
C GLY A 76 20.03 -19.11 -12.13
N ALA A 77 19.53 -17.87 -12.00
CA ALA A 77 18.95 -17.38 -10.76
C ALA A 77 17.77 -18.25 -10.32
N GLN A 78 17.75 -18.59 -9.04
CA GLN A 78 16.69 -19.39 -8.43
C GLN A 78 15.62 -18.49 -7.81
N ASP A 79 14.40 -19.02 -7.71
CA ASP A 79 13.31 -18.34 -7.01
C ASP A 79 13.59 -18.38 -5.50
N SER A 80 14.09 -17.27 -4.97
CA SER A 80 14.38 -17.10 -3.56
C SER A 80 13.99 -15.71 -3.09
N ALA A 81 13.71 -15.57 -1.79
CA ALA A 81 13.45 -14.27 -1.19
C ALA A 81 14.60 -13.27 -1.38
N SER A 82 15.84 -13.77 -1.56
CA SER A 82 17.03 -12.96 -1.79
C SER A 82 17.20 -12.49 -3.23
N PHE A 83 16.42 -13.00 -4.19
CA PHE A 83 16.56 -12.65 -5.61
C PHE A 83 16.47 -11.13 -5.86
N TRP A 84 15.57 -10.43 -5.16
CA TRP A 84 15.33 -9.00 -5.37
C TRP A 84 16.26 -8.09 -4.58
N SER A 85 16.98 -8.63 -3.59
CA SER A 85 17.84 -7.88 -2.68
C SER A 85 19.33 -8.16 -2.87
N THR A 86 19.67 -9.28 -3.51
CA THR A 86 21.05 -9.67 -3.76
C THR A 86 21.43 -9.31 -5.20
N PRO A 87 22.51 -8.54 -5.41
CA PRO A 87 23.06 -8.33 -6.73
C PRO A 87 23.45 -9.67 -7.38
N LEU A 88 22.99 -9.91 -8.61
CA LEU A 88 23.32 -11.08 -9.42
C LEU A 88 24.04 -10.61 -10.68
N GLY A 89 25.30 -11.03 -10.85
CA GLY A 89 26.13 -10.67 -12.00
C GLY A 89 26.90 -9.34 -11.86
N ASN A 90 27.70 -9.02 -12.88
CA ASN A 90 28.55 -7.81 -12.96
C ASN A 90 27.94 -6.73 -13.87
N GLU A 91 26.71 -6.91 -14.33
CA GLU A 91 26.00 -5.93 -15.15
C GLU A 91 25.58 -4.73 -14.29
N PHE A 92 26.49 -3.76 -14.13
CA PHE A 92 26.09 -2.42 -13.73
C PHE A 92 25.15 -1.89 -14.80
N ARG A 93 23.89 -1.69 -14.41
CA ARG A 93 22.85 -1.03 -15.19
C ARG A 93 23.31 0.40 -15.54
N ARG A 94 24.16 0.54 -16.56
CA ARG A 94 24.40 1.82 -17.25
C ARG A 94 23.13 2.14 -18.01
N ILE A 95 22.30 2.96 -17.40
CA ILE A 95 21.33 3.78 -18.13
C ILE A 95 22.15 4.99 -18.59
N SER A 96 22.57 4.95 -19.87
CA SER A 96 23.12 6.09 -20.60
C SER A 96 22.01 6.85 -21.28
#